data_AF-A0A350QZ71-F1
#
_entry.id   AF-A0A350QZ71-F1
#
_cell.length_a   1.000
_cell.length_b   1.000
_cell.length_c   1.000
_cell.angle_alpha   90.00
_cell.angle_beta   90.00
_cell.angle_gamma   90.00
#
_symmetry.space_group_name_H-M   'P 1'
#
loop_
_entity.id
_entity.type
_entity.pdbx_description
1 polymer ?
#
loop_
_entity_poly.entity_id
_entity_poly.type
_entity_poly.pdbx_seq_one_letter_code
_entity_poly.pdbx_strand_id
1 'polypeptide(L)'
;MLENGWRLKPIHRLILSSATWRQSSGYVSAKAAKDLGNQLLWRFTPRRLEGEVIRDSLLAVSGQLDKTMFGKGTLDERSRRRSVYFMIKRSKLIPTMQLFDAPEPLVSQGHRASTTIAPQALMFMNS
;
A
#
# COMPACT_ATOMS: atom_id res chain seq x y z
N MET A 1 31.29 -4.39 -12.89
CA MET A 1 31.25 -3.84 -11.51
C MET A 1 30.72 -2.42 -11.63
N LEU A 2 29.61 -2.05 -10.97
CA LEU A 2 28.91 -0.77 -11.21
C LEU A 2 29.87 0.42 -11.01
N GLU A 3 30.15 1.16 -12.08
CA GLU A 3 31.23 2.17 -12.20
C GLU A 3 31.10 3.38 -11.26
N ASN A 4 30.02 3.49 -10.47
CA ASN A 4 29.68 4.68 -9.67
C ASN A 4 29.62 4.46 -8.15
N GLY A 5 30.35 3.49 -7.61
CA GLY A 5 30.61 3.41 -6.16
C GLY A 5 29.37 3.36 -5.27
N TRP A 6 28.34 2.57 -5.64
CA TRP A 6 27.12 2.36 -4.84
C TRP A 6 26.31 3.63 -4.49
N ARG A 7 26.36 4.65 -5.34
CA ARG A 7 25.52 5.85 -5.17
C ARG A 7 24.07 5.58 -5.61
N LEU A 8 23.15 5.54 -4.65
CA LEU A 8 21.72 5.27 -4.88
C LEU A 8 20.98 6.37 -5.66
N LYS A 9 21.27 7.66 -5.40
CA LYS A 9 20.55 8.78 -6.03
C LYS A 9 20.63 8.79 -7.57
N PRO A 10 21.80 8.61 -8.20
CA PRO A 10 21.90 8.48 -9.66
C PRO A 10 21.09 7.32 -10.23
N ILE A 11 21.09 6.17 -9.55
CA ILE A 11 20.33 4.98 -9.97
C ILE A 11 18.82 5.26 -9.90
N HIS A 12 18.34 5.84 -8.80
CA HIS A 12 16.93 6.23 -8.67
C HIS A 12 16.53 7.21 -9.78
N ARG A 13 17.36 8.21 -10.07
CA ARG A 13 17.09 9.16 -11.16
C ARG A 13 17.00 8.45 -12.51
N LEU A 14 17.91 7.52 -12.80
CA LEU A 14 17.89 6.75 -14.04
C LEU A 14 16.60 5.93 -14.17
N ILE A 15 16.21 5.21 -13.12
CA ILE A 15 14.95 4.44 -13.08
C ILE A 15 13.74 5.36 -13.28
N LEU A 16 13.62 6.43 -12.49
CA LEU A 16 12.48 7.35 -12.51
C LEU A 16 12.37 8.15 -13.84
N SER A 17 13.48 8.33 -14.55
CA SER A 17 13.52 9.00 -15.86
C SER A 17 13.35 8.06 -17.05
N SER A 18 13.37 6.74 -16.83
CA SER A 18 13.27 5.74 -17.90
C SER A 18 11.94 5.84 -18.66
N ALA A 19 11.95 5.43 -19.93
CA ALA A 19 10.73 5.38 -20.75
C ALA A 19 9.68 4.44 -20.13
N THR A 20 10.11 3.31 -19.58
CA THR A 20 9.25 2.34 -18.88
C THR A 20 8.59 2.95 -17.65
N TRP A 21 9.32 3.70 -16.82
CA TRP A 21 8.73 4.36 -15.64
C TRP A 21 7.73 5.47 -16.00
N ARG A 22 7.97 6.18 -17.10
CA ARG A 22 7.10 7.27 -17.58
C ARG A 22 5.94 6.80 -18.47
N GLN A 23 5.84 5.51 -18.78
CA GLN A 23 4.71 4.98 -19.55
C GLN A 23 3.40 5.11 -18.79
N SER A 24 2.31 5.35 -19.53
CA SER A 24 0.96 5.33 -18.98
C SER A 24 0.61 3.93 -18.45
N SER A 25 -0.07 3.88 -17.31
CA SER A 25 -0.64 2.64 -16.76
C SER A 25 -1.99 2.27 -17.40
N GLY A 26 -2.47 3.04 -18.38
CA GLY A 26 -3.74 2.80 -19.07
C GLY A 26 -3.78 1.44 -19.77
N TYR A 27 -4.93 0.79 -19.70
CA TYR A 27 -5.13 -0.51 -20.36
C TYR A 27 -5.21 -0.33 -21.88
N VAL A 28 -4.38 -1.07 -22.62
CA VAL A 28 -4.37 -1.09 -24.08
C VAL A 28 -4.56 -2.54 -24.54
N SER A 29 -5.70 -2.85 -25.15
CA SER A 29 -6.08 -4.22 -25.53
C SER A 29 -5.05 -4.90 -26.43
N ALA A 30 -4.48 -4.17 -27.41
CA ALA A 30 -3.46 -4.68 -28.32
C ALA A 30 -2.14 -5.06 -27.61
N LYS A 31 -1.78 -4.38 -26.52
CA LYS A 31 -0.61 -4.71 -25.70
C LYS A 31 -0.91 -5.89 -24.77
N ALA A 32 -2.09 -5.90 -24.16
CA ALA A 32 -2.55 -7.01 -23.32
C ALA A 32 -2.65 -8.33 -24.09
N ALA A 33 -3.11 -8.30 -25.35
CA ALA A 33 -3.18 -9.51 -26.19
C ALA A 33 -1.80 -10.13 -26.48
N LYS A 34 -0.74 -9.31 -26.51
CA LYS A 34 0.64 -9.77 -26.74
C LYS A 34 1.38 -10.13 -25.46
N ASP A 35 1.09 -9.44 -24.36
CA ASP A 35 1.72 -9.63 -23.06
C ASP A 35 0.69 -9.42 -21.93
N LEU A 36 -0.12 -10.45 -21.70
CA LEU A 36 -1.12 -10.49 -20.62
C LEU A 36 -0.45 -10.37 -19.23
N GLY A 37 0.72 -10.98 -19.07
CA GLY A 37 1.48 -11.02 -17.82
C GLY A 37 2.22 -9.73 -17.49
N ASN A 38 2.25 -8.75 -18.39
CA ASN A 38 3.01 -7.51 -18.26
C ASN A 38 4.52 -7.76 -18.01
N GLN A 39 5.09 -8.82 -18.58
CA GLN A 39 6.51 -9.15 -18.45
C GLN A 39 7.40 -8.09 -19.11
N LEU A 40 6.91 -7.45 -20.16
CA LEU A 40 7.59 -6.35 -20.85
C LEU A 40 7.38 -4.98 -20.17
N LEU A 41 6.71 -4.96 -19.01
CA LEU A 41 6.47 -3.77 -18.18
C LEU A 41 5.81 -2.63 -18.96
N TRP A 42 4.87 -2.96 -19.86
CA TRP A 42 4.18 -1.98 -20.69
C TRP A 42 3.14 -1.15 -19.90
N ARG A 43 2.80 -1.57 -18.68
CA ARG A 43 2.00 -0.82 -17.70
C ARG A 43 2.55 -1.00 -16.28
N PHE A 44 2.12 -0.15 -15.36
CA PHE A 44 2.35 -0.40 -13.94
C PHE A 44 1.51 -1.60 -13.47
N THR A 45 2.15 -2.60 -12.85
CA THR A 45 1.43 -3.72 -12.23
C THR A 45 0.72 -3.23 -10.98
N PRO A 46 -0.63 -3.31 -10.89
CA PRO A 46 -1.35 -2.96 -9.68
C PRO A 46 -0.80 -3.74 -8.49
N ARG A 47 -0.49 -3.03 -7.41
CA ARG A 47 -0.09 -3.64 -6.14
C ARG A 47 -1.25 -3.54 -5.17
N ARG A 48 -1.45 -4.59 -4.38
CA ARG A 48 -2.45 -4.57 -3.31
C ARG A 48 -2.04 -3.51 -2.29
N LEU A 49 -3.03 -2.74 -1.84
CA LEU A 49 -2.82 -1.75 -0.80
C LEU A 49 -2.79 -2.43 0.56
N GLU A 50 -1.91 -1.96 1.42
CA GLU A 50 -1.83 -2.36 2.82
C GLU A 50 -3.03 -1.80 3.61
N GLY A 51 -3.43 -2.46 4.69
CA GLY A 51 -4.56 -2.03 5.52
C GLY A 51 -4.44 -0.59 6.05
N GLU A 52 -3.22 -0.15 6.37
CA GLU A 52 -2.93 1.22 6.79
C GLU A 52 -3.26 2.23 5.69
N VAL A 53 -2.91 1.90 4.44
CA VAL A 53 -3.15 2.77 3.27
C VAL A 53 -4.63 2.81 2.93
N ILE A 54 -5.33 1.67 3.04
CA ILE A 54 -6.77 1.58 2.80
C ILE A 54 -7.53 2.46 3.80
N ARG A 55 -7.23 2.32 5.09
CA ARG A 55 -7.86 3.16 6.14
C ARG A 55 -7.57 4.64 5.93
N ASP A 56 -6.31 5.01 5.73
CA ASP A 56 -5.92 6.41 5.54
C ASP A 56 -6.60 7.00 4.30
N SER A 57 -6.77 6.20 3.23
CA SER A 57 -7.48 6.61 2.02
C SER A 57 -8.97 6.82 2.29
N LEU A 58 -9.63 5.92 3.02
CA LEU A 58 -11.04 6.06 3.39
C LEU A 58 -11.29 7.30 4.26
N LEU A 59 -10.41 7.56 5.24
CA LEU A 59 -10.47 8.76 6.06
C LEU A 59 -10.21 10.03 5.22
N ALA A 60 -9.31 9.95 4.23
CA ALA A 60 -9.00 11.07 3.35
C ALA A 60 -10.18 11.41 2.43
N VAL A 61 -10.79 10.41 1.80
CA VAL A 61 -11.93 10.58 0.89
C VAL A 61 -13.16 11.07 1.63
N SER A 62 -13.40 10.59 2.86
CA SER A 62 -14.51 11.07 3.71
C SER A 62 -14.27 12.45 4.33
N GLY A 63 -13.10 13.07 4.11
CA GLY A 63 -12.74 14.37 4.71
C GLY A 63 -12.52 14.34 6.22
N GLN A 64 -12.46 13.14 6.82
CA GLN A 64 -12.30 12.97 8.27
C GLN A 64 -10.82 12.88 8.69
N LEU A 65 -9.89 12.70 7.75
CA LEU A 65 -8.47 12.49 8.06
C LEU A 65 -7.85 13.69 8.77
N ASP A 66 -7.38 13.45 9.99
CA ASP A 66 -6.52 14.37 10.72
C ASP A 66 -5.06 14.21 10.25
N LYS A 67 -4.52 15.28 9.65
CA LYS A 67 -3.15 15.36 9.11
C LYS A 67 -2.14 15.98 10.09
N THR A 68 -2.54 16.28 11.33
CA THR A 68 -1.63 16.80 12.35
C THR A 68 -0.38 15.92 12.46
N MET A 69 0.79 16.55 12.38
CA MET A 69 2.05 15.84 12.50
C MET A 69 2.49 15.74 13.96
N PHE A 70 3.25 14.68 14.26
CA PHE A 70 3.86 14.43 15.58
C PHE A 70 2.84 14.15 16.70
N GLY A 71 3.32 14.06 17.95
CA GLY A 71 2.49 13.76 19.10
C GLY A 71 2.36 12.27 19.41
N LYS A 72 1.63 11.96 20.49
CA LYS A 72 1.54 10.61 21.03
C LYS A 72 0.70 9.71 20.11
N GLY A 73 1.14 8.46 19.97
CA GLY A 73 0.33 7.43 19.34
C GLY A 73 -0.90 7.07 20.17
N THR A 74 -1.90 6.45 19.53
CA THR A 74 -3.18 6.11 20.17
C THR A 74 -3.55 4.64 20.01
N LEU A 75 -4.25 4.09 21.00
CA LEU A 75 -4.89 2.76 20.96
C LEU A 75 -6.38 2.85 20.62
N ASP A 76 -6.89 4.06 20.40
CA ASP A 76 -8.27 4.30 20.01
C ASP A 76 -8.44 4.05 18.52
N GLU A 77 -9.25 3.04 18.19
CA GLU A 77 -9.55 2.61 16.83
C GLU A 77 -10.41 3.63 16.08
N ARG A 78 -11.09 4.53 16.80
CA ARG A 78 -11.90 5.61 16.22
C ARG A 78 -11.10 6.86 15.90
N SER A 79 -9.81 6.89 16.28
CA SER A 79 -8.94 8.00 15.97
C SER A 79 -8.89 8.25 14.46
N ARG A 80 -9.08 9.51 14.11
CA ARG A 80 -9.06 9.98 12.72
C ARG A 80 -7.67 10.32 12.22
N ARG A 81 -6.64 10.15 13.06
CA ARG A 81 -5.24 10.36 12.67
C ARG A 81 -4.78 9.25 11.72
N ARG A 82 -3.76 9.56 10.92
CA ARG A 82 -3.10 8.58 10.06
C ARG A 82 -2.69 7.32 10.84
N SER A 83 -2.81 6.17 10.19
CA SER A 83 -2.55 4.84 10.76
C SER A 83 -1.13 4.69 11.31
N VAL A 84 -0.17 5.49 10.83
CA VAL A 84 1.21 5.55 11.38
C VAL A 84 1.25 5.97 12.86
N TYR A 85 0.23 6.68 13.36
CA TYR A 85 0.11 7.08 14.76
C TYR A 85 -0.61 6.04 15.62
N PHE A 86 -0.95 4.88 15.08
CA PHE A 86 -1.49 3.80 15.89
C PHE A 86 -0.40 3.16 16.72
N MET A 87 -0.68 3.04 18.01
CA MET A 87 0.17 2.26 18.89
C MET A 87 -0.21 0.79 18.74
N ILE A 88 0.72 -0.04 18.30
CA ILE A 88 0.48 -1.47 18.16
C ILE A 88 0.63 -2.13 19.52
N LYS A 89 -0.48 -2.62 20.08
CA LYS A 89 -0.47 -3.47 21.28
C LYS A 89 -0.74 -4.91 20.86
N ARG A 90 0.21 -5.81 21.13
CA ARG A 90 0.13 -7.23 20.72
C ARG A 90 -1.15 -7.94 21.18
N SER A 91 -1.72 -7.52 22.31
CA SER A 91 -2.93 -8.11 22.89
C SER A 91 -4.25 -7.45 22.46
N LYS A 92 -4.20 -6.38 21.65
CA LYS A 92 -5.38 -5.64 21.21
C LYS A 92 -5.30 -5.40 19.70
N LEU A 93 -5.87 -6.35 18.98
CA LEU A 93 -5.93 -6.34 17.52
C LEU A 93 -7.08 -5.41 17.09
N ILE A 94 -6.84 -4.64 16.02
CA ILE A 94 -7.84 -3.73 15.45
C ILE A 94 -8.57 -4.51 14.35
N PRO A 95 -9.87 -4.83 14.49
CA PRO A 95 -10.55 -5.74 13.56
C PRO A 95 -10.51 -5.28 12.11
N THR A 96 -10.64 -3.98 11.86
CA THR A 96 -10.56 -3.40 10.50
C THR A 96 -9.17 -3.53 9.89
N MET A 97 -8.10 -3.48 10.70
CA MET A 97 -6.73 -3.67 10.22
C MET A 97 -6.45 -5.14 9.89
N GLN A 98 -6.94 -6.07 10.71
CA GLN A 98 -6.81 -7.51 10.43
C GLN A 98 -7.52 -7.89 9.14
N LEU A 99 -8.70 -7.31 8.89
CA LEU A 99 -9.46 -7.57 7.69
C LEU A 99 -8.67 -7.22 6.41
N PHE A 100 -7.84 -6.18 6.44
CA PHE A 100 -6.99 -5.78 5.33
C PHE A 100 -5.53 -6.26 5.48
N ASP A 101 -5.37 -7.44 6.07
CA ASP A 101 -4.09 -8.15 6.23
C ASP A 101 -2.96 -7.32 6.87
N ALA A 102 -3.29 -6.46 7.83
CA ALA A 102 -2.27 -5.83 8.66
C ALA A 102 -1.39 -6.91 9.35
N PRO A 103 -0.08 -6.65 9.53
CA PRO A 103 0.84 -7.66 10.02
C PRO A 103 0.48 -8.10 11.44
N GLU A 104 0.44 -9.41 11.66
CA GLU A 104 0.21 -9.97 12.99
C GLU A 104 1.39 -9.62 13.91
N PRO A 105 1.15 -8.95 15.06
CA PRO A 105 2.23 -8.47 15.93
C PRO A 105 2.77 -9.54 16.89
N LEU A 106 2.20 -10.75 16.90
CA LEU A 106 2.56 -11.85 17.80
C LEU A 106 3.60 -12.81 17.24
N VAL A 107 3.74 -12.88 15.91
CA VAL A 107 4.67 -13.80 15.24
C VAL A 107 5.61 -13.04 14.32
N SER A 108 6.83 -13.56 14.15
CA SER A 108 7.75 -13.05 13.14
C SER A 108 7.27 -13.51 11.76
N GLN A 109 7.06 -12.57 10.85
CA GLN A 109 6.61 -12.86 9.49
C GLN A 109 7.63 -12.29 8.49
N GLY A 110 8.16 -13.14 7.61
CA GLY A 110 9.08 -12.72 6.55
C GLY A 110 8.37 -12.00 5.40
N HIS A 111 7.08 -12.24 5.23
CA HIS A 111 6.22 -11.60 4.23
C HIS A 111 4.81 -11.39 4.80
N ARG A 112 4.14 -10.31 4.38
CA ARG A 112 2.73 -10.08 4.71
C ARG A 112 1.86 -11.02 3.87
N ALA A 113 0.87 -11.65 4.49
CA ALA A 113 -0.15 -12.39 3.76
C ALA A 113 -0.99 -11.40 2.93
N SER A 114 -1.35 -11.77 1.71
CA SER A 114 -2.22 -10.95 0.88
C SER A 114 -3.40 -11.80 0.43
N THR A 115 -4.56 -11.59 1.06
CA THR A 115 -5.78 -12.35 0.79
C THR A 115 -6.77 -11.53 -0.04
N THR A 116 -7.62 -12.17 -0.84
CA THR A 116 -8.73 -11.46 -1.52
C THR A 116 -10.01 -12.15 -1.10
N ILE A 117 -10.53 -11.78 0.07
CA ILE A 117 -11.69 -12.44 0.69
C ILE A 117 -12.95 -11.58 0.55
N ALA A 118 -14.10 -12.24 0.35
CA ALA A 118 -15.41 -11.58 0.19
C ALA A 118 -15.74 -10.51 1.26
N PRO A 119 -15.36 -10.69 2.56
CA PRO A 119 -15.61 -9.67 3.58
C PRO A 119 -14.90 -8.33 3.34
N GLN A 120 -13.71 -8.33 2.70
CA GLN A 120 -12.99 -7.08 2.36
C GLN A 120 -13.77 -6.25 1.34
N ALA A 121 -14.38 -6.91 0.34
CA ALA A 121 -15.19 -6.25 -0.67
C ALA A 121 -16.52 -5.75 -0.08
N LEU A 122 -17.16 -6.55 0.77
CA LEU A 122 -18.42 -6.21 1.43
C LEU A 122 -18.29 -4.97 2.32
N MET A 123 -17.15 -4.79 3.00
CA MET A 123 -16.92 -3.60 3.83
C MET A 123 -16.92 -2.29 3.00
N PHE A 124 -16.43 -2.31 1.75
CA PHE A 124 -16.49 -1.15 0.87
C PHE A 124 -17.90 -0.86 0.32
N MET A 125 -18.80 -1.85 0.31
CA MET A 125 -20.17 -1.67 -0.17
C MET A 125 -21.12 -1.11 0.90
N ASN A 126 -20.78 -1.30 2.18
CA ASN A 126 -21.62 -0.93 3.32
C ASN A 126 -21.15 0.34 4.05
N SER A 127 -20.21 1.09 3.46
CA SER A 127 -19.66 2.33 4.02
C SER A 127 -20.35 3.57 3.49
#